data_AF-G4TN85-F1
#
_entry.id   AF-G4TN85-F1
#
_cell.length_a   1.000
_cell.length_b   1.000
_cell.length_c   1.000
_cell.angle_alpha   90.00
_cell.angle_beta   90.00
_cell.angle_gamma   90.00
#
_symmetry.space_group_name_H-M   'P 1'
#
loop_
_entity.id
_entity.type
_entity.pdbx_description
1 polymer ?
#
loop_
_entity_poly.entity_id
_entity_poly.type
_entity_poly.pdbx_seq_one_letter_code
_entity_poly.pdbx_strand_id
1 'polypeptide(L)'
;MGVPLADSVRYPIGKEEALRCLSVTLGLVGTTVLGYCFAGRSYNVRFTISGLRRISMTKCLLLLLFLDSWLFVFIAAVLVNGIGLSLNASACTMGIVLCIVFYCASKLFIYLFLLEKIYVVWPHKSSRFSSRAYRVGLTGVVALVIIFVSMITGRIAFIREDGQCVIGLHRLASITSLLMDLFANILLTSMFLWPLWRSNLLSPNIKRVATRTLVSSMVSLTFSVANMAVLIALKGHELAVRLLCYPPTCY
;
A
#
# COMPACT_ATOMS: atom_id res chain seq x y z
N MET A 1 3.02 -23.29 -22.79
CA MET A 1 1.61 -23.13 -22.36
C MET A 1 1.41 -21.67 -21.93
N GLY A 2 0.87 -20.86 -22.84
CA GLY A 2 0.69 -19.42 -22.63
C GLY A 2 -0.43 -19.16 -21.64
N VAL A 3 -0.10 -18.53 -20.51
CA VAL A 3 -1.09 -18.07 -19.54
C VAL A 3 -1.84 -16.88 -20.16
N PRO A 4 -3.19 -16.87 -20.19
CA PRO A 4 -3.93 -15.76 -20.76
C PRO A 4 -3.67 -14.49 -19.94
N LEU A 5 -3.02 -13.53 -20.60
CA LEU A 5 -2.82 -12.17 -20.13
C LEU A 5 -4.19 -11.56 -19.82
N ALA A 6 -4.32 -10.98 -18.63
CA ALA A 6 -5.54 -10.30 -18.21
C ALA A 6 -5.91 -9.22 -19.23
N ASP A 7 -7.14 -9.25 -19.73
CA ASP A 7 -7.68 -8.21 -20.58
C ASP A 7 -7.66 -6.88 -19.82
N SER A 8 -7.11 -5.86 -20.48
CA SER A 8 -6.94 -4.51 -19.96
C SER A 8 -8.28 -3.81 -19.75
N VAL A 9 -8.35 -2.93 -18.75
CA VAL A 9 -9.47 -2.01 -18.50
C VAL A 9 -9.76 -1.22 -19.77
N ARG A 10 -10.85 -1.55 -20.47
CA ARG A 10 -11.28 -0.87 -21.68
C ARG A 10 -12.05 0.38 -21.27
N TYR A 11 -11.54 1.57 -21.59
CA TYR A 11 -12.30 2.79 -21.38
C TYR A 11 -13.46 2.83 -22.39
N PRO A 12 -14.70 3.11 -21.96
CA PRO A 12 -15.82 3.22 -22.88
C PRO A 12 -15.59 4.39 -23.84
N ILE A 13 -15.71 4.09 -25.14
CA ILE A 13 -15.51 5.03 -26.24
C ILE A 13 -16.40 6.26 -26.02
N GLY A 14 -15.79 7.46 -25.99
CA GLY A 14 -16.48 8.74 -25.76
C GLY A 14 -16.46 9.29 -24.33
N LYS A 15 -15.86 8.60 -23.35
CA LYS A 15 -15.73 9.10 -21.95
C LYS A 15 -14.30 9.47 -21.54
N GLU A 16 -13.35 9.48 -22.47
CA GLU A 16 -11.92 9.69 -22.17
C GLU A 16 -11.64 11.03 -21.49
N GLU A 17 -12.27 12.10 -21.96
CA GLU A 17 -12.16 13.44 -21.38
C GLU A 17 -12.65 13.49 -19.92
N ALA A 18 -13.81 12.89 -19.66
CA ALA A 18 -14.38 12.83 -18.31
C ALA A 18 -13.46 12.03 -17.35
N LEU A 19 -12.87 10.94 -17.82
CA LEU A 19 -11.96 10.10 -17.04
C LEU A 19 -10.61 10.77 -16.79
N ARG A 20 -10.07 11.52 -17.76
CA ARG A 20 -8.87 12.35 -17.57
C ARG A 20 -9.13 13.44 -16.55
N CYS A 21 -10.24 14.18 -16.68
CA CYS A 21 -10.64 15.19 -15.70
C CYS A 21 -10.76 14.59 -14.29
N LEU A 22 -11.44 13.44 -14.15
CA LEU A 22 -11.54 12.73 -12.87
C LEU A 22 -10.17 12.33 -12.32
N SER A 23 -9.27 11.79 -13.15
CA SER A 23 -7.90 11.42 -12.73
C SER A 23 -7.13 12.64 -12.21
N VAL A 24 -7.19 13.77 -12.91
CA VAL A 24 -6.55 15.03 -12.51
C VAL A 24 -7.14 15.54 -11.21
N THR A 25 -8.48 15.61 -11.09
CA THR A 25 -9.15 16.07 -9.87
C THR A 25 -8.79 15.20 -8.67
N LEU A 26 -8.82 13.87 -8.83
CA LEU A 26 -8.42 12.94 -7.78
C LEU A 26 -6.94 13.10 -7.39
N GLY A 27 -6.06 13.31 -8.37
CA GLY A 27 -4.64 13.57 -8.11
C GLY A 27 -4.39 14.87 -7.33
N LEU A 28 -5.07 15.96 -7.71
CA LEU A 28 -4.96 17.26 -7.03
C LEU A 28 -5.56 17.23 -5.62
N VAL A 29 -6.74 16.66 -5.46
CA VAL A 29 -7.37 16.50 -4.14
C VAL A 29 -6.53 15.57 -3.25
N GLY A 30 -6.01 14.47 -3.81
CA GLY A 30 -5.15 13.54 -3.08
C GLY A 30 -3.87 14.18 -2.58
N THR A 31 -3.15 14.89 -3.45
CA THR A 31 -1.90 15.58 -3.08
C THR A 31 -2.11 16.70 -2.08
N THR A 32 -3.20 17.47 -2.18
CA THR A 32 -3.53 18.54 -1.22
C THR A 32 -3.90 18.00 0.16
N VAL A 33 -4.75 16.96 0.25
CA VAL A 33 -5.12 16.33 1.52
C VAL A 33 -3.90 15.67 2.18
N LEU A 34 -3.09 14.94 1.42
CA LEU A 34 -1.87 14.30 1.93
C LEU A 34 -0.85 15.35 2.39
N GLY A 35 -0.67 16.43 1.64
CA GLY A 35 0.19 17.54 2.00
C GLY A 35 -0.26 18.24 3.29
N TYR A 36 -1.56 18.51 3.43
CA TYR A 36 -2.13 19.09 4.65
C TYR A 36 -1.94 18.18 5.87
N CYS A 37 -2.21 16.87 5.71
CA CYS A 37 -2.00 15.89 6.76
C CYS A 37 -0.51 15.75 7.14
N PHE A 38 0.39 15.77 6.16
CA PHE A 38 1.83 15.75 6.39
C PHE A 38 2.27 16.99 7.19
N ALA A 39 1.87 18.20 6.75
CA ALA A 39 2.20 19.46 7.41
C ALA A 39 1.69 19.51 8.86
N GLY A 40 0.44 19.09 9.10
CA GLY A 40 -0.13 19.03 10.43
C GLY A 40 0.58 18.04 11.36
N ARG A 41 1.15 16.95 10.82
CA ARG A 41 1.93 15.97 11.58
C ARG A 41 3.40 16.36 11.75
N SER A 42 3.95 17.16 10.84
CA SER A 42 5.34 17.64 10.89
C SER A 42 5.50 18.93 11.71
N TYR A 43 4.44 19.67 12.02
CA TYR A 43 4.52 20.95 12.74
C TYR A 43 5.31 20.91 14.06
N ASN A 44 5.19 19.81 14.81
CA ASN A 44 5.92 19.63 16.08
C ASN A 44 7.30 18.97 15.91
N VAL A 45 7.78 18.79 14.68
CA VAL A 45 9.03 18.10 14.37
C VAL A 45 10.10 19.11 13.96
N ARG A 46 11.20 19.14 14.72
CA ARG A 46 12.40 19.85 14.30
C ARG A 46 13.12 19.01 13.24
N PHE A 47 13.14 19.47 12.00
CA PHE A 47 13.77 18.81 10.84
C PHE A 47 15.31 18.75 10.86
N THR A 48 15.97 19.18 11.95
CA THR A 48 17.42 19.00 12.12
C THR A 48 17.76 17.51 12.23
N ILE A 49 18.85 17.04 11.61
CA ILE A 49 19.32 15.63 11.66
C ILE A 49 19.43 15.13 13.12
N SER A 50 19.97 15.96 14.01
CA SER A 50 20.08 15.70 15.46
C SER A 50 18.74 15.72 16.20
N GLY A 51 17.72 16.38 15.64
CA GLY A 51 16.34 16.38 16.11
C GLY A 51 15.57 15.15 15.64
N LEU A 52 15.75 14.75 14.37
CA LEU A 52 15.13 13.58 13.75
C LEU A 52 15.49 12.28 14.49
N ARG A 53 16.74 12.18 14.96
CA ARG A 53 17.24 11.03 15.74
C ARG A 53 16.62 10.92 17.13
N ARG A 54 16.05 12.01 17.68
CA ARG A 54 15.34 12.02 18.98
C ARG A 54 13.85 11.74 18.85
N ILE A 55 13.31 11.69 17.63
CA ILE A 55 11.90 11.42 17.39
C ILE A 55 11.64 9.93 17.56
N SER A 56 10.45 9.57 18.07
CA SER A 56 10.05 8.16 18.15
C SER A 56 10.01 7.53 16.75
N MET A 57 10.55 6.32 16.61
CA MET A 57 10.60 5.59 15.33
C MET A 57 9.22 5.50 14.67
N THR A 58 8.17 5.32 15.47
CA THR A 58 6.77 5.35 15.04
C THR A 58 6.36 6.63 14.32
N LYS A 59 6.79 7.81 14.81
CA LYS A 59 6.44 9.10 14.17
C LYS A 59 7.21 9.29 12.87
N CYS A 60 8.48 8.88 12.83
CA CYS A 60 9.29 8.91 11.61
C CYS A 60 8.68 8.04 10.50
N LEU A 61 8.32 6.79 10.82
CA LEU A 61 7.67 5.87 9.87
C LEU A 61 6.33 6.41 9.36
N LEU A 62 5.54 7.05 10.22
CA LEU A 62 4.27 7.67 9.82
C LEU A 62 4.50 8.85 8.86
N LEU A 63 5.51 9.69 9.09
CA LEU A 63 5.84 10.78 8.17
C LEU A 63 6.35 10.27 6.82
N LEU A 64 7.16 9.20 6.83
CA LEU A 64 7.62 8.54 5.61
C LEU A 64 6.45 7.96 4.80
N LEU A 65 5.47 7.34 5.46
CA LEU A 65 4.26 6.83 4.80
C LEU A 65 3.47 7.94 4.10
N PHE A 66 3.28 9.09 4.76
CA PHE A 66 2.59 10.23 4.15
C PHE A 66 3.38 10.82 2.98
N LEU A 67 4.69 10.93 3.11
CA LEU A 67 5.57 11.41 2.04
C LEU A 67 5.57 10.46 0.84
N ASP A 68 5.66 9.16 1.08
CA ASP A 68 5.59 8.10 0.06
C ASP A 68 4.26 8.15 -0.70
N SER A 69 3.15 8.27 0.02
CA SER A 69 1.82 8.39 -0.58
C SER A 69 1.69 9.68 -1.42
N TRP A 70 2.22 10.80 -0.93
CA TRP A 70 2.19 12.06 -1.65
C TRP A 70 3.02 11.99 -2.94
N LEU A 71 4.23 11.45 -2.87
CA LEU A 71 5.10 11.22 -4.02
C LEU A 71 4.44 10.29 -5.04
N PHE A 72 3.82 9.20 -4.59
CA PHE A 72 3.12 8.27 -5.46
C PHE A 72 2.00 8.96 -6.25
N VAL A 73 1.11 9.71 -5.60
CA VAL A 73 0.00 10.41 -6.28
C VAL A 73 0.54 11.48 -7.22
N PHE A 74 1.55 12.25 -6.80
CA PHE A 74 2.17 13.27 -7.63
C PHE A 74 2.80 12.68 -8.88
N ILE A 75 3.64 11.65 -8.74
CA ILE A 75 4.31 10.98 -9.85
C ILE A 75 3.29 10.32 -10.77
N ALA A 76 2.27 9.66 -10.23
CA ALA A 76 1.20 9.05 -11.03
C ALA A 76 0.44 10.11 -11.85
N ALA A 77 0.12 11.27 -11.26
CA ALA A 77 -0.54 12.36 -11.97
C ALA A 77 0.32 12.91 -13.11
N VAL A 78 1.63 13.07 -12.90
CA VAL A 78 2.60 13.50 -13.93
C VAL A 78 2.73 12.44 -15.03
N LEU A 79 2.76 11.15 -14.68
CA LEU A 79 2.92 10.08 -15.66
C LEU A 79 1.68 9.90 -16.54
N VAL A 80 0.48 10.01 -15.96
CA VAL A 80 -0.79 9.86 -16.66
C VAL A 80 -1.11 11.08 -17.52
N ASN A 81 -0.93 12.29 -16.99
CA ASN A 81 -1.40 13.53 -17.65
C ASN A 81 -0.28 14.31 -18.36
N GLY A 82 0.97 14.18 -17.91
CA GLY A 82 2.10 14.92 -18.47
C GLY A 82 2.84 14.12 -19.56
N ILE A 83 3.44 12.99 -19.16
CA ILE A 83 4.33 12.22 -20.05
C ILE A 83 3.55 11.29 -20.99
N GLY A 84 2.38 10.80 -20.56
CA GLY A 84 1.55 9.87 -21.34
C GLY A 84 2.15 8.46 -21.40
N LEU A 85 1.59 7.51 -20.66
CA LEU A 85 2.09 6.13 -20.61
C LEU A 85 2.07 5.41 -21.98
N SER A 86 1.20 5.84 -22.90
CA SER A 86 1.02 5.29 -24.24
C SER A 86 2.09 5.69 -25.25
N LEU A 87 2.84 6.77 -24.99
CA LEU A 87 3.74 7.34 -26.00
C LEU A 87 5.09 6.63 -26.07
N ASN A 88 5.54 6.01 -24.98
CA ASN A 88 6.86 5.39 -24.89
C ASN A 88 6.83 4.09 -24.08
N ALA A 89 7.42 3.01 -24.63
CA ALA A 89 7.51 1.72 -23.94
C ALA A 89 8.30 1.81 -22.62
N SER A 90 9.29 2.69 -22.58
CA SER A 90 10.06 3.01 -21.37
C SER A 90 9.19 3.68 -20.30
N ALA A 91 8.34 4.65 -20.68
CA ALA A 91 7.42 5.31 -19.76
C ALA A 91 6.38 4.34 -19.20
N CYS A 92 5.86 3.44 -20.05
CA CYS A 92 4.95 2.36 -19.65
C CYS A 92 5.60 1.42 -18.61
N THR A 93 6.85 1.01 -18.85
CA THR A 93 7.60 0.15 -17.93
C THR A 93 7.94 0.87 -16.62
N MET A 94 8.34 2.15 -16.69
CA MET A 94 8.60 2.97 -15.50
C MET A 94 7.33 3.14 -14.66
N GLY A 95 6.16 3.28 -15.29
CA GLY A 95 4.89 3.40 -14.59
C GLY A 95 4.57 2.18 -13.72
N ILE A 96 4.68 0.97 -14.26
CA ILE A 96 4.45 -0.24 -13.45
C ILE A 96 5.51 -0.42 -12.37
N VAL A 97 6.79 -0.12 -12.65
CA VAL A 97 7.87 -0.25 -11.66
C VAL A 97 7.66 0.72 -10.51
N LEU A 98 7.38 1.99 -10.78
CA LEU A 98 7.11 2.99 -9.75
C LEU A 98 5.89 2.60 -8.92
N CYS A 99 4.82 2.13 -9.57
CA CYS A 99 3.63 1.64 -8.87
C CYS A 99 3.95 0.50 -7.90
N ILE A 100 4.73 -0.50 -8.34
CA ILE A 100 5.14 -1.61 -7.46
C ILE A 100 6.04 -1.10 -6.32
N VAL A 101 7.01 -0.23 -6.61
CA VAL A 101 7.94 0.31 -5.61
C VAL A 101 7.20 1.08 -4.51
N PHE A 102 6.33 2.03 -4.88
CA PHE A 102 5.55 2.80 -3.92
C PHE A 102 4.56 1.91 -3.13
N TYR A 103 3.91 0.96 -3.80
CA TYR A 103 3.05 -0.02 -3.13
C TYR A 103 3.82 -0.83 -2.07
N CYS A 104 4.98 -1.36 -2.43
CA CYS A 104 5.82 -2.15 -1.54
C CYS A 104 6.42 -1.30 -0.40
N ALA A 105 6.84 -0.06 -0.69
CA ALA A 105 7.34 0.88 0.31
C ALA A 105 6.26 1.21 1.35
N SER A 106 5.05 1.56 0.90
CA SER A 106 3.90 1.80 1.77
C SER A 106 3.58 0.59 2.65
N LYS A 107 3.57 -0.63 2.10
CA LYS A 107 3.41 -1.87 2.88
C LYS A 107 4.52 -2.00 3.91
N LEU A 108 5.78 -1.91 3.51
CA LEU A 108 6.93 -2.02 4.40
C LEU A 108 6.86 -1.04 5.58
N PHE A 109 6.51 0.23 5.32
CA PHE A 109 6.35 1.23 6.38
C PHE A 109 5.23 0.89 7.35
N ILE A 110 4.07 0.41 6.86
CA ILE A 110 2.97 -0.05 7.72
C ILE A 110 3.44 -1.22 8.61
N TYR A 111 4.12 -2.22 8.03
CA TYR A 111 4.58 -3.38 8.78
C TYR A 111 5.63 -3.04 9.83
N LEU A 112 6.60 -2.20 9.50
CA LEU A 112 7.58 -1.69 10.47
C LEU A 112 6.92 -0.88 11.58
N PHE A 113 5.91 -0.09 11.24
CA PHE A 113 5.12 0.68 12.20
C PHE A 113 4.35 -0.24 13.17
N LEU A 114 3.72 -1.29 12.65
CA LEU A 114 3.03 -2.32 13.44
C LEU A 114 4.01 -3.06 14.36
N LEU A 115 5.18 -3.42 13.83
CA LEU A 115 6.23 -4.11 14.58
C LEU A 115 6.72 -3.25 15.77
N GLU A 116 6.94 -1.95 15.54
CA GLU A 116 7.33 -1.02 16.60
C GLU A 116 6.23 -0.89 17.67
N LYS A 117 4.95 -0.88 17.28
CA LYS A 117 3.83 -0.87 18.23
C LYS A 117 3.75 -2.16 19.04
N ILE A 118 3.98 -3.31 18.43
CA ILE A 118 4.04 -4.60 19.13
C ILE A 118 5.21 -4.62 20.10
N TYR A 119 6.38 -4.12 19.69
CA TYR A 119 7.56 -4.03 20.54
C TYR A 119 7.31 -3.22 21.82
N VAL A 120 6.61 -2.08 21.71
CA VAL A 120 6.27 -1.24 22.87
C VAL A 120 5.30 -1.94 23.84
N VAL A 121 4.41 -2.80 23.35
CA VAL A 121 3.38 -3.46 24.17
C VAL A 121 3.87 -4.76 24.80
N TRP A 122 4.87 -5.42 24.21
CA TRP A 122 5.42 -6.66 24.75
C TRP A 122 6.46 -6.40 25.85
N PRO A 123 6.37 -7.07 27.01
CA PRO A 123 7.39 -6.96 28.06
C PRO A 123 8.72 -7.54 27.54
N HIS A 124 9.79 -6.76 27.57
CA HIS A 124 11.14 -7.22 27.21
C HIS A 124 12.15 -6.90 28.32
N LYS A 125 13.17 -7.75 28.46
CA LYS A 125 14.17 -7.64 29.54
C LYS A 125 15.42 -6.81 29.19
N SER A 126 15.76 -6.58 27.91
CA SER A 126 16.93 -5.73 27.57
C SER A 126 17.08 -5.23 26.13
N SER A 127 16.99 -6.08 25.08
CA SER A 127 17.34 -5.70 23.69
C SER A 127 16.29 -6.11 22.64
N ARG A 128 16.16 -5.31 21.56
CA ARG A 128 15.19 -5.48 20.45
C ARG A 128 15.20 -6.89 19.86
N PHE A 129 16.39 -7.46 19.63
CA PHE A 129 16.56 -8.77 18.99
C PHE A 129 16.39 -9.97 19.92
N SER A 130 16.33 -9.77 21.25
CA SER A 130 16.23 -10.87 22.21
C SER A 130 14.80 -11.42 22.31
N SER A 131 13.80 -10.57 22.12
CA SER A 131 12.38 -10.94 22.20
C SER A 131 11.97 -11.88 21.07
N ARG A 132 11.40 -13.05 21.43
CA ARG A 132 10.86 -14.03 20.46
C ARG A 132 9.80 -13.39 19.53
N ALA A 133 8.97 -12.51 20.08
CA ALA A 133 7.98 -11.75 19.32
C ALA A 133 8.62 -10.87 18.23
N TYR A 134 9.70 -10.15 18.56
CA TYR A 134 10.38 -9.30 17.59
C TYR A 134 11.06 -10.11 16.48
N ARG A 135 11.64 -11.28 16.79
CA ARG A 135 12.21 -12.18 15.78
C ARG A 135 11.16 -12.71 14.81
N VAL A 136 10.00 -13.13 15.31
CA VAL A 136 8.88 -13.59 14.46
C VAL A 136 8.40 -12.46 13.55
N GLY A 137 8.25 -11.25 14.08
CA GLY A 137 7.89 -10.08 13.27
C GLY A 137 8.96 -9.70 12.24
N LEU A 138 10.25 -9.81 12.58
CA LEU A 138 11.35 -9.56 11.66
C LEU A 138 11.39 -10.58 10.52
N THR A 139 11.12 -11.86 10.79
CA THR A 139 10.98 -12.89 9.74
C THR A 139 9.85 -12.52 8.77
N GLY A 140 8.75 -11.96 9.27
CA GLY A 140 7.67 -11.44 8.43
C GLY A 140 8.14 -10.31 7.50
N VAL A 141 8.95 -9.37 8.01
CA VAL A 141 9.54 -8.29 7.19
C VAL A 141 10.48 -8.86 6.11
N VAL A 142 11.32 -9.83 6.45
CA VAL A 142 12.20 -10.48 5.48
C VAL A 142 11.39 -11.18 4.39
N ALA A 143 10.31 -11.88 4.76
CA ALA A 143 9.42 -12.53 3.81
C ALA A 143 8.76 -11.51 2.85
N LEU A 144 8.38 -10.33 3.34
CA LEU A 144 7.86 -9.24 2.48
C LEU A 144 8.88 -8.76 1.46
N VAL A 145 10.15 -8.63 1.84
CA VAL A 145 11.22 -8.24 0.90
C VAL A 145 11.38 -9.27 -0.21
N ILE A 146 11.30 -10.56 0.10
CA ILE A 146 11.36 -11.64 -0.91
C ILE A 146 10.18 -11.53 -1.89
N ILE A 147 8.97 -11.24 -1.38
CA ILE A 147 7.79 -11.05 -2.22
C ILE A 147 7.95 -9.82 -3.11
N PHE A 148 8.50 -8.72 -2.59
CA PHE A 148 8.75 -7.52 -3.39
C PHE A 148 9.68 -7.83 -4.58
N VAL A 149 10.80 -8.54 -4.35
CA VAL A 149 11.67 -9.00 -5.44
C VAL A 149 10.90 -9.87 -6.44
N SER A 150 9.99 -10.72 -5.95
CA SER A 150 9.13 -11.55 -6.80
C SER A 150 8.11 -10.72 -7.61
N MET A 151 7.60 -9.60 -7.08
CA MET A 151 6.70 -8.71 -7.82
C MET A 151 7.46 -7.94 -8.91
N ILE A 152 8.68 -7.48 -8.64
CA ILE A 152 9.51 -6.80 -9.64
C ILE A 152 9.87 -7.74 -10.78
N THR A 153 10.23 -8.98 -10.48
CA THR A 153 10.54 -10.00 -11.51
C THR A 153 9.28 -10.46 -12.26
N GLY A 154 8.13 -10.53 -11.60
CA GLY A 154 6.83 -10.91 -12.17
C GLY A 154 6.06 -9.79 -12.88
N ARG A 155 6.69 -8.64 -13.14
CA ARG A 155 6.05 -7.48 -13.81
C ARG A 155 5.79 -7.75 -15.30
N ILE A 156 4.69 -7.22 -15.81
CA ILE A 156 4.33 -7.28 -17.23
C ILE A 156 3.99 -5.85 -17.68
N ALA A 157 4.71 -5.35 -18.69
CA ALA A 157 4.42 -4.07 -19.33
C ALA A 157 4.71 -4.17 -20.83
N PHE A 158 3.71 -3.87 -21.66
CA PHE A 158 3.86 -3.80 -23.11
C PHE A 158 2.87 -2.80 -23.70
N ILE A 159 3.20 -2.26 -24.87
CA ILE A 159 2.29 -1.41 -25.64
C ILE A 159 1.52 -2.32 -26.60
N ARG A 160 0.19 -2.25 -26.55
CA ARG A 160 -0.70 -2.97 -27.47
C ARG A 160 -0.76 -2.21 -28.81
N GLU A 161 -1.15 -2.88 -29.88
CA GLU A 161 -1.25 -2.30 -31.24
C GLU A 161 -2.15 -1.05 -31.31
N ASP A 162 -3.14 -0.93 -30.41
CA ASP A 162 -4.00 0.25 -30.27
C ASP A 162 -3.28 1.47 -29.63
N GLY A 163 -1.97 1.40 -29.43
CA GLY A 163 -1.15 2.44 -28.81
C GLY A 163 -1.34 2.56 -27.29
N GLN A 164 -2.08 1.66 -26.64
CA GLN A 164 -2.33 1.70 -25.19
C GLN A 164 -1.29 0.90 -24.41
N CYS A 165 -0.80 1.49 -23.31
CA CYS A 165 0.11 0.81 -22.38
C CYS A 165 -0.67 -0.16 -21.48
N VAL A 166 -0.33 -1.45 -21.57
CA VAL A 166 -0.91 -2.51 -20.74
C VAL A 166 0.08 -2.84 -19.62
N ILE A 167 -0.34 -2.60 -18.38
CA ILE A 167 0.41 -2.91 -17.18
C ILE A 167 -0.27 -4.02 -16.38
N GLY A 168 0.52 -4.95 -15.85
CA GLY A 168 0.01 -6.07 -15.08
C GLY A 168 1.09 -6.78 -14.27
N LEU A 169 0.63 -7.73 -13.45
CA LEU A 169 1.49 -8.58 -12.64
C LEU A 169 1.14 -10.05 -12.89
N HIS A 170 2.14 -10.91 -12.90
CA HIS A 170 1.94 -12.34 -13.09
C HIS A 170 1.06 -12.93 -11.97
N ARG A 171 0.09 -13.78 -12.33
CA ARG A 171 -0.91 -14.32 -11.37
C ARG A 171 -0.26 -15.00 -10.17
N LEU A 172 0.83 -15.74 -10.38
CA LEU A 172 1.56 -16.40 -9.30
C LEU A 172 2.09 -15.39 -8.28
N ALA A 173 2.72 -14.28 -8.74
CA ALA A 173 3.22 -13.25 -7.84
C ALA A 173 2.10 -12.56 -7.05
N SER A 174 0.96 -12.28 -7.71
CA SER A 174 -0.22 -11.70 -7.06
C SER A 174 -0.83 -12.62 -5.99
N ILE A 175 -1.00 -13.91 -6.30
CA ILE A 175 -1.56 -14.90 -5.36
C ILE A 175 -0.63 -15.10 -4.16
N THR A 176 0.68 -15.27 -4.40
CA THR A 176 1.66 -15.43 -3.32
C THR A 176 1.69 -14.19 -2.43
N SER A 177 1.66 -12.98 -3.00
CA SER A 177 1.58 -11.74 -2.23
C SER A 177 0.32 -11.67 -1.37
N LEU A 178 -0.84 -12.06 -1.91
CA LEU A 178 -2.11 -12.05 -1.20
C LEU A 178 -2.11 -13.02 0.00
N LEU A 179 -1.68 -14.26 -0.21
CA LEU A 179 -1.64 -15.27 0.86
C LEU A 179 -0.72 -14.84 2.00
N MET A 180 0.42 -14.26 1.66
CA MET A 180 1.37 -13.77 2.64
C MET A 180 0.85 -12.55 3.41
N ASP A 181 0.16 -11.62 2.73
CA ASP A 181 -0.52 -10.51 3.38
C ASP A 181 -1.61 -11.00 4.36
N LEU A 182 -2.39 -12.01 3.98
CA LEU A 182 -3.41 -12.59 4.86
C LEU A 182 -2.76 -13.25 6.09
N PHE A 183 -1.73 -14.07 5.87
CA PHE A 183 -0.99 -14.73 6.94
C PHE A 183 -0.39 -13.72 7.92
N ALA A 184 0.27 -12.70 7.40
CA ALA A 184 0.85 -11.63 8.19
C ALA A 184 -0.19 -10.85 8.99
N ASN A 185 -1.35 -10.51 8.41
CA ASN A 185 -2.41 -9.83 9.14
C ASN A 185 -2.92 -10.68 10.32
N ILE A 186 -3.11 -11.98 10.11
CA ILE A 186 -3.52 -12.93 11.17
C ILE A 186 -2.43 -13.00 12.25
N LEU A 187 -1.17 -13.11 11.86
CA LEU A 187 -0.03 -13.17 12.77
C LEU A 187 0.10 -11.90 13.62
N LEU A 188 0.06 -10.73 13.00
CA LEU A 188 0.16 -9.44 13.69
C LEU A 188 -1.03 -9.19 14.61
N THR A 189 -2.24 -9.56 14.17
CA THR A 189 -3.45 -9.45 14.98
C THR A 189 -3.36 -10.35 16.22
N SER A 190 -2.94 -11.61 16.05
CA SER A 190 -2.79 -12.55 17.16
C SER A 190 -1.68 -12.12 18.14
N MET A 191 -0.53 -11.67 17.63
CA MET A 191 0.57 -11.14 18.43
C MET A 191 0.18 -9.90 19.24
N PHE A 192 -0.81 -9.13 18.78
CA PHE A 192 -1.29 -7.96 19.50
C PHE A 192 -2.40 -8.29 20.51
N LEU A 193 -3.35 -9.15 20.15
CA LEU A 193 -4.43 -9.56 21.05
C LEU A 193 -3.90 -10.35 22.26
N TRP A 194 -2.85 -11.15 22.06
CA TRP A 194 -2.24 -11.95 23.12
C TRP A 194 -1.74 -11.14 24.34
N PRO A 195 -0.84 -10.15 24.20
CA PRO A 195 -0.40 -9.33 25.33
C PRO A 195 -1.54 -8.46 25.87
N LEU A 196 -2.47 -8.01 25.03
CA LEU A 196 -3.60 -7.19 25.48
C LEU A 196 -4.52 -7.97 26.44
N TRP A 197 -4.77 -9.25 26.13
CA TRP A 197 -5.57 -10.13 26.98
C TRP A 197 -4.83 -10.56 28.25
N ARG A 198 -3.52 -10.80 28.16
CA ARG A 198 -2.72 -11.32 29.28
C ARG A 198 -2.23 -10.25 30.26
N SER A 199 -2.02 -9.01 29.83
CA SER A 199 -1.36 -7.99 30.67
C SER A 199 -2.36 -7.01 31.28
N ASN A 200 -2.86 -7.28 32.49
CA ASN A 200 -3.58 -6.29 33.32
C ASN A 200 -2.67 -5.13 33.82
N LEU A 201 -1.37 -5.18 33.51
CA LEU A 201 -0.32 -4.30 34.03
C LEU A 201 0.02 -3.10 33.12
N LEU A 202 -0.48 -3.05 31.88
CA LEU A 202 -0.26 -1.89 30.99
C LEU A 202 -1.30 -0.79 31.23
N SER A 203 -0.87 0.48 31.21
CA SER A 203 -1.79 1.61 31.40
C SER A 203 -2.91 1.62 30.35
N PRO A 204 -4.16 1.89 30.74
CA PRO A 204 -5.31 1.84 29.85
C PRO A 204 -5.20 2.83 28.67
N ASN A 205 -4.50 3.95 28.87
CA ASN A 205 -4.31 4.97 27.84
C ASN A 205 -3.38 4.50 26.70
N ILE A 206 -2.26 3.85 27.03
CA ILE A 206 -1.33 3.33 26.01
C ILE A 206 -2.00 2.21 25.22
N LYS A 207 -2.73 1.33 25.91
CA LYS A 207 -3.53 0.26 25.28
C LYS A 207 -4.55 0.83 24.30
N ARG A 208 -5.37 1.80 24.73
CA ARG A 208 -6.43 2.39 23.90
C ARG A 208 -5.85 3.00 22.61
N VAL A 209 -4.78 3.77 22.72
CA VAL A 209 -4.14 4.42 21.55
C VAL A 209 -3.51 3.38 20.62
N ALA A 210 -2.81 2.38 21.17
CA ALA A 210 -2.24 1.29 20.37
C ALA A 210 -3.34 0.51 19.64
N THR A 211 -4.38 0.04 20.34
CA THR A 211 -5.48 -0.74 19.74
C THR A 211 -6.20 0.04 18.64
N ARG A 212 -6.54 1.30 18.87
CA ARG A 212 -7.21 2.12 17.83
C ARG A 212 -6.35 2.25 16.57
N THR A 213 -5.06 2.49 16.75
CA THR A 213 -4.11 2.62 15.64
C THR A 213 -3.99 1.30 14.87
N LEU A 214 -3.94 0.18 15.58
CA LEU A 214 -3.81 -1.14 14.99
C LEU A 214 -5.05 -1.59 14.24
N VAL A 215 -6.24 -1.35 14.81
CA VAL A 215 -7.51 -1.58 14.11
C VAL A 215 -7.54 -0.79 12.81
N SER A 216 -7.13 0.49 12.84
CA SER A 216 -7.05 1.30 11.62
C SER A 216 -6.10 0.69 10.57
N SER A 217 -4.92 0.22 10.98
CA SER A 217 -3.97 -0.43 10.06
C SER A 217 -4.48 -1.78 9.55
N MET A 218 -5.15 -2.59 10.39
CA MET A 218 -5.73 -3.87 10.00
C MET A 218 -6.87 -3.69 9.01
N VAL A 219 -7.75 -2.70 9.23
CA VAL A 219 -8.80 -2.35 8.27
C VAL A 219 -8.19 -1.93 6.93
N SER A 220 -7.15 -1.09 6.94
CA SER A 220 -6.47 -0.66 5.71
C SER A 220 -5.80 -1.81 4.96
N LEU A 221 -5.09 -2.71 5.66
CA LEU A 221 -4.46 -3.88 5.05
C LEU A 221 -5.51 -4.87 4.52
N THR A 222 -6.60 -5.08 5.25
CA THR A 222 -7.71 -5.94 4.82
C THR A 222 -8.39 -5.37 3.58
N PHE A 223 -8.61 -4.06 3.52
CA PHE A 223 -9.14 -3.40 2.33
C PHE A 223 -8.23 -3.58 1.11
N SER A 224 -6.91 -3.47 1.31
CA SER A 224 -5.92 -3.75 0.27
C SER A 224 -5.96 -5.22 -0.19
N VAL A 225 -6.09 -6.17 0.73
CA VAL A 225 -6.25 -7.61 0.42
C VAL A 225 -7.53 -7.87 -0.36
N ALA A 226 -8.65 -7.28 0.06
CA ALA A 226 -9.93 -7.41 -0.63
C ALA A 226 -9.84 -6.87 -2.07
N ASN A 227 -9.21 -5.70 -2.26
CA ASN A 227 -9.00 -5.13 -3.59
C ASN A 227 -8.15 -6.06 -4.50
N MET A 228 -7.04 -6.59 -3.97
CA MET A 228 -6.22 -7.60 -4.66
C MET A 228 -6.98 -8.90 -4.95
N ALA A 229 -7.77 -9.39 -3.99
CA ALA A 229 -8.57 -10.60 -4.14
C ALA A 229 -9.60 -10.47 -5.25
N VAL A 230 -10.29 -9.33 -5.30
CA VAL A 230 -11.26 -9.00 -6.34
C VAL A 230 -10.58 -8.93 -7.71
N LEU A 231 -9.41 -8.29 -7.81
CA LEU A 231 -8.60 -8.26 -9.04
C LEU A 231 -8.22 -9.67 -9.52
N ILE A 232 -7.83 -10.56 -8.62
CA ILE A 232 -7.47 -11.95 -8.96
C ILE A 232 -8.70 -12.76 -9.37
N ALA A 233 -9.80 -12.65 -8.61
CA ALA A 233 -11.05 -13.37 -8.83
C ALA A 233 -11.69 -13.00 -10.17
N LEU A 234 -11.63 -11.71 -10.54
CA LEU A 234 -12.23 -11.22 -11.77
C LEU A 234 -11.42 -11.55 -13.03
N LYS A 235 -10.21 -12.15 -12.93
CA LYS A 235 -9.37 -12.57 -14.08
C LYS A 235 -9.14 -11.47 -15.16
N GLY A 236 -9.38 -10.20 -14.88
CA GLY A 236 -9.33 -9.08 -15.84
C GLY A 236 -10.68 -8.57 -16.34
N HIS A 237 -11.83 -9.14 -15.94
CA HIS A 237 -13.13 -8.58 -16.28
C HIS A 237 -13.52 -7.42 -15.34
N GLU A 238 -13.30 -6.20 -15.84
CA GLU A 238 -14.13 -5.01 -15.58
C GLU A 238 -14.18 -4.50 -14.12
N LEU A 239 -13.15 -3.78 -13.65
CA LEU A 239 -13.18 -3.13 -12.33
C LEU A 239 -13.45 -1.62 -12.32
N ALA A 240 -13.19 -0.89 -13.41
CA ALA A 240 -13.35 0.57 -13.36
C ALA A 240 -14.79 1.07 -13.64
N VAL A 241 -15.61 0.31 -14.38
CA VAL A 241 -16.88 0.85 -14.91
C VAL A 241 -18.13 0.34 -14.16
N ARG A 242 -18.04 -0.78 -13.43
CA ARG A 242 -19.24 -1.38 -12.81
C ARG A 242 -19.71 -0.68 -11.53
N LEU A 243 -18.90 0.18 -10.92
CA LEU A 243 -19.30 1.02 -9.78
C LEU A 243 -19.86 2.39 -10.18
N LEU A 244 -19.62 2.84 -11.43
CA LEU A 244 -20.17 4.09 -11.97
C LEU A 244 -21.42 3.88 -12.85
N CYS A 245 -21.72 2.64 -13.23
CA CYS A 245 -23.02 2.26 -13.79
C CYS A 245 -23.95 1.73 -12.68
N TYR A 246 -24.27 2.59 -11.73
CA TYR A 246 -25.60 2.59 -11.15
C TYR A 246 -26.35 3.78 -11.76
N PRO A 247 -27.19 3.50 -12.77
CA PRO A 247 -28.60 3.80 -12.57
C PRO A 247 -29.45 2.54 -12.77
N PRO A 248 -30.51 2.34 -11.98
CA PRO A 248 -31.52 1.35 -12.27
C PRO A 248 -32.53 1.99 -13.24
N THR A 249 -32.25 2.01 -14.54
CA THR A 249 -33.29 2.31 -15.52
C THR A 249 -33.01 1.55 -16.80
N CYS A 250 -33.51 0.31 -16.84
CA CYS A 250 -34.01 -0.27 -18.07
C CYS A 250 -35.32 0.46 -18.39
N TYR A 251 -35.29 1.38 -19.36
CA TYR A 251 -36.28 1.62 -20.41
C TYR A 251 -35.70 2.68 -21.36
#